data_AF-A0A355SDP9-F1
#
_entry.id   AF-A0A355SDP9-F1
#
_cell.length_a   1.000
_cell.length_b   1.000
_cell.length_c   1.000
_cell.angle_alpha   90.00
_cell.angle_beta   90.00
_cell.angle_gamma   90.00
#
_symmetry.space_group_name_H-M   'P 1'
#
loop_
_entity.id
_entity.type
_entity.pdbx_description
1 polymer ?
#
loop_
_entity_poly.entity_id
_entity_poly.type
_entity_poly.pdbx_seq_one_letter_code
_entity_poly.pdbx_strand_id
1 'polypeptide(L)'
;TVYDYFHIGNARTFISFDTIRRYLEYRGYNVRYVQNFTDIDDRMIKRANESNITVRELGDRFIREYFKDADALGIERATVHPRATENIDDIIKFIK
;
A
#
# COMPACT_ATOMS: atom_id res chain seq x y z
N THR A 1 -1.71 5.47 -1.99
CA THR A 1 -2.44 5.27 -3.26
C THR A 1 -1.47 4.82 -4.32
N VAL A 2 -1.83 3.80 -5.10
CA VAL A 2 -0.93 3.13 -6.07
C VAL A 2 -1.19 3.60 -7.50
N TYR A 3 -1.01 4.90 -7.72
CA TYR A 3 -1.16 5.51 -9.05
C TYR A 3 0.16 5.96 -9.67
N ASP A 4 1.26 5.97 -8.92
CA ASP A 4 2.61 6.32 -9.38
C ASP A 4 3.70 5.68 -8.52
N TYR A 5 4.97 5.86 -8.91
CA TYR A 5 6.12 5.58 -8.07
C TYR A 5 6.08 6.38 -6.77
N PHE A 6 6.47 5.76 -5.66
CA PHE A 6 6.58 6.48 -4.40
C PHE A 6 7.85 7.35 -4.40
N HIS A 7 7.78 8.51 -3.75
CA HIS A 7 8.92 9.42 -3.63
C HIS A 7 9.59 9.31 -2.25
N ILE A 8 10.70 10.01 -2.04
CA ILE A 8 11.47 9.96 -0.77
C ILE A 8 10.62 10.30 0.47
N GLY A 9 9.66 11.22 0.33
CA GLY A 9 8.68 11.51 1.38
C GLY A 9 7.87 10.28 1.82
N ASN A 10 7.45 9.41 0.89
CA ASN A 10 6.78 8.15 1.23
C ASN A 10 7.76 7.16 1.87
N ALA A 11 8.96 7.02 1.27
CA ALA A 11 10.00 6.12 1.76
C ALA A 11 10.36 6.40 3.23
N ARG A 12 10.50 7.68 3.59
CA ARG A 12 10.71 8.10 4.99
C ARG A 12 9.63 7.54 5.92
N THR A 13 8.36 7.69 5.56
CA THR A 13 7.25 7.18 6.37
C THR A 13 7.29 5.67 6.49
N PHE A 14 7.53 4.93 5.39
CA PHE A 14 7.61 3.48 5.42
C PHE A 14 8.77 3.00 6.32
N ILE A 15 9.94 3.60 6.21
CA ILE A 15 11.12 3.28 7.03
C ILE A 15 10.84 3.58 8.51
N SER A 16 10.21 4.72 8.82
CA SER A 16 9.84 5.06 10.21
C SER A 16 8.93 4.01 10.85
N PHE A 17 7.89 3.56 10.15
CA PHE A 17 6.99 2.52 10.69
C PHE A 17 7.62 1.14 10.71
N ASP A 18 8.46 0.79 9.73
CA ASP A 18 9.24 -0.44 9.78
C ASP A 18 10.19 -0.46 10.98
N THR A 19 10.84 0.68 11.28
CA THR A 19 11.71 0.83 12.46
C THR A 19 10.93 0.61 13.76
N ILE A 20 9.73 1.19 13.87
CA ILE A 20 8.86 1.00 15.04
C ILE A 20 8.45 -0.48 15.16
N ARG A 21 8.02 -1.11 14.07
CA ARG A 21 7.64 -2.53 14.04
C ARG A 21 8.81 -3.41 14.50
N ARG A 22 9.99 -3.24 13.90
CA ARG A 22 11.21 -3.98 14.27
C ARG A 22 11.59 -3.79 15.73
N TYR A 23 11.42 -2.57 16.27
CA TYR A 23 11.68 -2.33 17.68
C TYR A 23 10.69 -3.08 18.58
N LEU A 24 9.39 -3.07 18.25
CA LEU A 24 8.39 -3.83 19.01
C LEU A 24 8.67 -5.34 18.97
N GLU A 25 9.02 -5.89 17.81
CA GLU A 25 9.42 -7.29 17.65
C GLU A 25 10.69 -7.61 18.46
N TYR A 26 11.71 -6.75 18.41
CA TYR A 26 12.92 -6.87 19.24
C TYR A 26 12.59 -6.88 20.74
N ARG A 27 11.58 -6.13 21.18
CA ARG A 27 11.12 -6.11 22.58
C ARG A 27 10.31 -7.35 22.98
N GLY A 28 10.08 -8.29 22.06
CA GLY A 28 9.37 -9.54 22.31
C GLY A 28 7.87 -9.48 22.04
N TYR A 29 7.36 -8.40 21.42
CA TYR A 29 5.95 -8.35 21.03
C TYR A 29 5.72 -9.14 19.74
N ASN A 30 4.56 -9.81 19.66
CA ASN A 30 4.04 -10.31 18.39
C ASN A 30 3.30 -9.16 17.69
N VAL A 31 3.85 -8.68 16.58
CA VAL A 31 3.31 -7.52 15.86
C VAL A 31 2.58 -7.97 14.59
N ARG A 32 1.29 -7.65 14.52
CA ARG A 32 0.52 -7.75 13.28
C ARG A 32 0.50 -6.40 12.58
N TYR A 33 1.43 -6.20 11.64
CA TYR A 33 1.53 -4.95 10.89
C TYR A 33 0.62 -4.99 9.66
N VAL A 34 -0.32 -4.05 9.55
CA VAL A 34 -1.29 -3.97 8.46
C VAL A 34 -1.09 -2.66 7.72
N GLN A 35 -0.89 -2.74 6.39
CA GLN A 35 -0.70 -1.57 5.54
C GLN A 35 -1.54 -1.72 4.28
N ASN A 36 -2.57 -0.90 4.12
CA ASN A 36 -3.46 -1.01 2.99
C ASN A 36 -2.84 -0.44 1.70
N PHE A 37 -3.31 -0.94 0.55
CA PHE A 37 -3.17 -0.24 -0.71
C PHE A 37 -4.48 0.45 -1.05
N THR A 38 -4.44 1.78 -1.17
CA THR A 38 -5.52 2.53 -1.81
C THR A 38 -5.38 2.35 -3.32
N ASP A 39 -6.17 1.43 -3.88
CA ASP A 39 -6.15 1.02 -5.27
C ASP A 39 -7.42 1.39 -6.04
N ILE A 40 -8.19 2.33 -5.49
CA ILE A 40 -9.27 3.05 -6.16
C ILE A 40 -9.35 4.48 -5.58
N ASP A 41 -9.25 5.49 -6.46
CA ASP A 41 -9.40 6.92 -6.16
C ASP A 41 -9.58 7.70 -7.48
N ASP A 42 -10.07 8.93 -7.41
CA ASP A 42 -10.27 9.83 -8.56
C ASP A 42 -9.00 10.02 -9.41
N ARG A 43 -7.82 10.14 -8.77
CA ARG A 43 -6.55 10.25 -9.50
C ARG A 43 -6.18 8.97 -10.24
N MET A 44 -6.47 7.81 -9.65
CA MET A 44 -6.30 6.53 -10.33
C MET A 44 -7.23 6.41 -11.54
N ILE A 45 -8.50 6.78 -11.41
CA ILE A 45 -9.47 6.76 -12.51
C ILE A 45 -8.99 7.65 -13.66
N LYS A 46 -8.57 8.89 -13.34
CA LYS A 46 -8.04 9.83 -14.33
C LYS A 46 -6.83 9.26 -15.08
N ARG A 47 -5.83 8.75 -14.36
CA ARG A 47 -4.60 8.22 -14.96
C ARG A 47 -4.83 6.94 -15.76
N ALA A 48 -5.73 6.08 -15.29
CA ALA A 48 -6.13 4.87 -16.00
C ALA A 48 -6.75 5.22 -17.36
N ASN A 49 -7.65 6.21 -17.39
CA ASN A 49 -8.24 6.73 -18.63
C ASN A 49 -7.20 7.36 -19.57
N GLU A 50 -6.28 8.19 -19.04
CA GLU A 50 -5.19 8.79 -19.83
C GLU A 50 -4.26 7.74 -20.46
N SER A 51 -4.07 6.61 -19.77
CA SER A 51 -3.21 5.51 -20.21
C SER A 51 -3.96 4.41 -20.97
N ASN A 52 -5.27 4.56 -21.17
CA ASN A 52 -6.17 3.57 -21.77
C ASN A 52 -6.04 2.16 -21.15
N ILE A 53 -5.97 2.08 -19.82
CA ILE A 53 -5.96 0.84 -19.03
C ILE A 53 -7.00 0.90 -17.92
N THR A 54 -7.26 -0.22 -17.26
CA THR A 54 -8.16 -0.27 -16.09
C THR A 54 -7.47 0.24 -14.82
N VAL A 55 -8.26 0.72 -13.86
CA VAL A 55 -7.78 1.11 -12.50
C VAL A 55 -7.06 -0.05 -11.81
N ARG A 56 -7.55 -1.27 -12.02
CA ARG A 56 -6.94 -2.49 -11.47
C ARG A 56 -5.56 -2.74 -12.07
N GLU A 57 -5.41 -2.65 -13.38
CA GLU A 57 -4.10 -2.81 -14.04
C GLU A 57 -3.10 -1.74 -13.60
N LEU A 58 -3.55 -0.50 -13.46
CA LEU A 58 -2.73 0.60 -12.92
C LEU A 58 -2.28 0.31 -11.49
N GLY A 59 -3.21 -0.09 -10.62
CA GLY A 59 -2.92 -0.45 -9.24
C GLY A 59 -1.97 -1.64 -9.12
N ASP A 60 -2.22 -2.72 -9.86
CA ASP A 60 -1.38 -3.93 -9.86
C ASP A 60 0.05 -3.62 -10.32
N ARG A 61 0.20 -2.73 -11.32
CA ARG A 61 1.52 -2.27 -11.77
C ARG A 61 2.26 -1.55 -10.65
N PHE A 62 1.66 -0.53 -10.03
CA PHE A 62 2.35 0.26 -9.02
C PHE A 62 2.48 -0.45 -7.67
N ILE A 63 1.65 -1.44 -7.35
CA ILE A 63 1.89 -2.35 -6.23
C ILE A 63 3.17 -3.16 -6.45
N ARG A 64 3.40 -3.67 -7.68
CA ARG A 64 4.66 -4.38 -8.00
C ARG A 64 5.88 -3.47 -7.88
N GLU A 65 5.79 -2.25 -8.41
CA GLU A 65 6.89 -1.27 -8.29
C GLU A 65 7.11 -0.86 -6.82
N TYR A 66 6.03 -0.69 -6.03
CA TYR A 66 6.11 -0.44 -4.59
C TYR A 66 6.93 -1.54 -3.89
N PHE A 67 6.63 -2.82 -4.12
CA PHE A 67 7.36 -3.90 -3.47
C PHE A 67 8.82 -3.95 -3.90
N LYS A 68 9.10 -3.73 -5.20
CA LYS A 68 10.47 -3.68 -5.71
C LYS A 68 11.30 -2.62 -4.97
N ASP A 69 10.78 -1.41 -4.86
CA ASP A 69 11.49 -0.31 -4.23
C ASP A 69 11.55 -0.46 -2.70
N ALA A 70 10.48 -0.97 -2.07
CA ALA A 70 10.45 -1.23 -0.63
C ALA A 70 11.43 -2.33 -0.21
N ASP A 71 11.47 -3.45 -0.96
CA ASP A 71 12.40 -4.54 -0.74
C ASP A 71 13.85 -4.06 -0.93
N ALA A 72 14.12 -3.21 -1.93
CA ALA A 72 15.44 -2.61 -2.17
C ALA A 72 15.91 -1.68 -1.03
N LEU A 73 14.97 -1.06 -0.32
CA LEU A 73 15.23 -0.24 0.87
C LEU A 73 15.33 -1.07 2.17
N GLY A 74 15.16 -2.39 2.11
CA GLY A 74 15.19 -3.27 3.29
C GLY A 74 13.96 -3.14 4.19
N ILE A 75 12.88 -2.54 3.69
CA ILE A 75 11.59 -2.46 4.40
C ILE A 75 10.98 -3.85 4.39
N GLU A 76 10.61 -4.37 5.56
CA GLU A 76 9.93 -5.65 5.62
C GLU A 76 8.47 -5.51 5.17
N ARG A 77 7.97 -6.54 4.47
CA ARG A 77 6.58 -6.57 4.03
C ARG A 77 5.64 -6.61 5.23
N ALA A 78 4.51 -5.91 5.13
CA ALA A 78 3.50 -5.96 6.17
C ALA A 78 2.91 -7.37 6.27
N THR A 79 2.39 -7.71 7.45
CA THR A 79 1.72 -9.00 7.66
C THR A 79 0.52 -9.17 6.73
N VAL A 80 -0.22 -8.08 6.46
CA VAL A 80 -1.33 -8.07 5.51
C VAL A 80 -1.37 -6.73 4.76
N HIS A 81 -1.66 -6.81 3.46
CA HIS A 81 -1.85 -5.66 2.59
C HIS A 81 -3.27 -5.61 2.00
N PRO A 82 -4.30 -5.17 2.77
CA PRO A 82 -5.66 -5.11 2.26
C PRO A 82 -5.80 -4.07 1.15
N ARG A 83 -6.56 -4.41 0.11
CA ARG A 83 -6.87 -3.50 -1.01
C ARG A 83 -8.26 -2.91 -0.86
N ALA A 84 -8.43 -1.64 -1.16
CA ALA A 84 -9.74 -0.99 -1.08
C ALA A 84 -10.75 -1.66 -2.03
N THR A 85 -10.32 -2.04 -3.24
CA THR A 85 -11.18 -2.75 -4.21
C THR A 85 -11.67 -4.13 -3.75
N GLU A 86 -10.93 -4.77 -2.84
CA GLU A 86 -11.27 -6.11 -2.31
C GLU A 86 -12.12 -6.04 -1.03
N ASN A 87 -12.36 -4.84 -0.48
CA ASN A 87 -13.06 -4.63 0.80
C ASN A 87 -14.28 -3.71 0.66
N ILE A 88 -14.84 -3.58 -0.55
CA ILE A 88 -16.00 -2.69 -0.82
C ILE A 88 -17.24 -3.08 0.00
N ASP A 89 -17.51 -4.38 0.13
CA ASP A 89 -18.66 -4.87 0.90
C ASP A 89 -18.57 -4.47 2.38
N ASP A 90 -17.37 -4.55 2.96
CA ASP A 90 -17.11 -4.13 4.35
C ASP A 90 -17.29 -2.62 4.51
N ILE A 91 -16.84 -1.82 3.53
CA ILE A 91 -17.05 -0.36 3.52
C ILE A 91 -18.55 -0.03 3.48
N ILE A 92 -19.32 -0.68 2.60
CA ILE A 92 -20.77 -0.49 2.49
C ILE A 92 -21.46 -0.88 3.82
N LYS A 93 -21.03 -2.00 4.41
CA LYS A 93 -21.57 -2.48 5.69
C LYS A 93 -21.27 -1.53 6.84
N PHE A 94 -20.10 -0.89 6.86
CA PHE A 94 -19.73 0.08 7.89
C PHE A 94 -20.54 1.38 7.82
N ILE A 95 -20.95 1.80 6.62
CA ILE A 95 -21.73 3.02 6.40
C ILE A 95 -23.22 2.82 6.73
N LYS A 96 -23.75 1.61 6.52
CA LYS A 96 -25.14 1.25 6.82
C LYS A 96 -25.41 1.15 8.31
#